data_AF-A0A6A4BNM7-F1
#
_entry.id   AF-A0A6A4BNM7-F1
#
_cell.length_a   1.000
_cell.length_b   1.000
_cell.length_c   1.000
_cell.angle_alpha   90.00
_cell.angle_beta   90.00
_cell.angle_gamma   90.00
#
_symmetry.space_group_name_H-M   'P 1'
#
loop_
_entity.id
_entity.type
_entity.pdbx_description
1 polymer ?
#
loop_
_entity_poly.entity_id
_entity_poly.type
_entity_poly.pdbx_seq_one_letter_code
_entity_poly.pdbx_strand_id
1 'polypeptide(L)'
;MILRFLLLSAIASTTLSSVWAVRINHDKVRPFPQPAPVTESEKAAVKFKPSLIIDDACHPYPAVNAAGETSGGLKGTGGPRGSCKGSGLGSQVYGRAVWHQDLWAIMYAWYR
;
A
#
# COMPACT_ATOMS: atom_id res chain seq x y z
N MET A 1 47.37 -12.28 -36.76
CA MET A 1 46.18 -12.51 -37.61
C MET A 1 45.25 -13.45 -36.83
N ILE A 2 44.51 -12.90 -35.86
CA ILE A 2 43.16 -12.32 -36.07
C ILE A 2 42.25 -13.47 -36.51
N LEU A 3 41.66 -14.23 -35.60
CA LEU A 3 40.30 -13.91 -35.15
C LEU A 3 40.06 -14.49 -33.75
N ARG A 4 40.41 -13.66 -32.76
CA ARG A 4 40.30 -13.90 -31.33
C ARG A 4 38.82 -14.04 -30.94
N PHE A 5 38.47 -15.06 -30.17
CA PHE A 5 37.58 -14.96 -29.00
C PHE A 5 36.30 -14.09 -29.12
N LEU A 6 35.60 -14.09 -30.25
CA LEU A 6 34.48 -13.16 -30.51
C LEU A 6 33.07 -13.80 -30.42
N LEU A 7 32.93 -14.92 -29.72
CA LEU A 7 31.65 -15.60 -29.52
C LEU A 7 31.72 -16.18 -28.10
N LEU A 8 30.91 -15.88 -27.08
CA LEU A 8 29.58 -15.29 -26.99
C LEU A 8 29.49 -14.54 -25.66
N SER A 9 29.31 -13.21 -25.66
CA SER A 9 28.79 -12.48 -24.50
C SER A 9 27.34 -12.12 -24.79
N ALA A 10 26.42 -13.03 -24.47
CA ALA A 10 24.99 -12.75 -24.52
C ALA A 10 24.65 -11.80 -23.36
N ILE A 11 24.66 -10.50 -23.63
CA ILE A 11 24.15 -9.48 -22.70
C ILE A 11 22.62 -9.63 -22.72
N ALA A 12 22.06 -10.34 -21.74
CA ALA A 12 20.63 -10.36 -21.51
C ALA A 12 20.20 -8.99 -20.95
N SER A 13 19.89 -8.05 -21.84
CA SER A 13 19.24 -6.79 -21.47
C SER A 13 17.79 -7.07 -21.11
N THR A 14 17.52 -7.36 -19.84
CA THR A 14 16.16 -7.33 -19.30
C THR A 14 15.69 -5.89 -19.26
N THR A 15 14.81 -5.52 -20.19
CA THR A 15 14.13 -4.22 -20.14
C THR A 15 13.24 -4.20 -18.89
N LEU A 16 13.65 -3.46 -17.86
CA LEU A 16 12.77 -3.13 -16.73
C LEU A 16 11.67 -2.18 -17.24
N SER A 17 10.53 -2.74 -17.62
CA SER A 17 9.33 -1.95 -17.90
C SER A 17 8.70 -1.52 -16.58
N SER A 18 8.80 -0.24 -16.24
CA SER A 18 8.01 0.35 -15.15
C SER A 18 6.58 0.61 -15.65
N VAL A 19 5.62 -0.23 -15.26
CA VAL A 19 4.19 0.08 -15.42
C VAL A 19 3.80 1.01 -14.28
N TRP A 20 3.42 2.24 -14.59
CA TRP A 20 2.86 3.15 -13.60
C TRP A 20 1.54 2.57 -13.10
N ALA A 21 1.35 2.52 -11.78
CA ALA A 21 0.07 2.15 -11.18
C ALA A 21 -1.02 3.09 -11.72
N VAL A 22 -2.08 2.51 -12.29
CA VAL A 22 -3.22 3.29 -12.77
C VAL A 22 -3.83 4.04 -11.58
N ARG A 23 -4.04 5.34 -11.74
CA ARG A 23 -4.72 6.16 -10.73
C ARG A 23 -6.21 6.14 -10.99
N ILE A 24 -6.99 5.83 -9.97
CA ILE A 24 -8.46 5.79 -10.01
C ILE A 24 -9.05 6.74 -8.98
N ASN A 25 -10.34 7.05 -9.06
CA ASN A 25 -10.99 7.91 -8.07
C ASN A 25 -10.87 7.29 -6.66
N HIS A 26 -10.71 8.15 -5.65
CA HIS A 26 -10.46 7.73 -4.25
C HIS A 26 -11.58 6.85 -3.69
N ASP A 27 -12.81 7.02 -4.19
CA ASP A 27 -14.00 6.26 -3.80
C ASP A 27 -14.18 4.93 -4.56
N LYS A 28 -13.26 4.59 -5.49
CA LYS A 28 -13.32 3.35 -6.29
C LYS A 28 -12.25 2.33 -5.90
N VAL A 29 -11.29 2.70 -5.06
CA VAL A 29 -10.29 1.77 -4.57
C VAL A 29 -10.96 0.78 -3.61
N ARG A 30 -10.98 -0.50 -3.98
CA ARG A 30 -11.52 -1.57 -3.12
C ARG A 30 -10.50 -1.93 -2.03
N PRO A 31 -10.90 -1.95 -0.74
CA PRO A 31 -10.02 -2.42 0.33
C PRO A 31 -9.73 -3.91 0.21
N PHE A 32 -8.65 -4.34 0.87
CA PHE A 32 -8.37 -5.74 1.07
C PHE A 32 -9.15 -6.24 2.29
N PRO A 33 -9.87 -7.38 2.19
CA PRO A 33 -10.41 -8.03 3.37
C PRO A 33 -9.25 -8.43 4.29
N GLN A 34 -9.43 -8.27 5.61
CA GLN A 34 -8.41 -8.72 6.57
C GLN A 34 -8.36 -10.26 6.56
N PRO A 35 -7.25 -10.90 6.15
CA PRO A 35 -7.15 -12.34 6.16
C PRO A 35 -7.12 -12.87 7.60
N ALA A 36 -7.44 -14.15 7.78
CA ALA A 36 -7.23 -14.84 9.04
C ALA A 36 -5.71 -14.91 9.34
N PRO A 37 -5.24 -14.49 10.52
CA PRO A 37 -3.82 -14.50 10.83
C PRO A 37 -3.30 -15.93 11.04
N VAL A 38 -2.20 -16.28 10.38
CA VAL A 38 -1.58 -17.62 10.43
C VAL A 38 -0.29 -17.57 11.24
N THR A 39 0.58 -16.61 10.95
CA THR A 39 1.90 -16.48 11.61
C THR A 39 1.79 -15.70 12.94
N GLU A 40 2.78 -15.85 13.83
CA GLU A 40 2.82 -15.07 15.09
C GLU A 40 2.89 -13.56 14.83
N SER A 41 3.60 -13.14 13.79
CA SER A 41 3.65 -11.74 13.34
C SER A 41 2.26 -11.23 12.95
N GLU A 42 1.50 -12.00 12.17
CA GLU A 42 0.14 -11.64 11.75
C GLU A 42 -0.83 -11.61 12.93
N LYS A 43 -0.76 -12.61 13.82
CA LYS A 43 -1.58 -12.65 15.04
C LYS A 43 -1.30 -11.44 15.92
N ALA A 44 -0.04 -11.06 16.09
CA ALA A 44 0.36 -9.86 16.81
C ALA A 44 -0.17 -8.59 16.12
N ALA A 45 -0.06 -8.48 14.80
CA ALA A 45 -0.57 -7.33 14.04
C ALA A 45 -2.10 -7.18 14.12
N VAL A 46 -2.85 -8.28 14.20
CA VAL A 46 -4.29 -8.23 14.44
C VAL A 46 -4.60 -7.88 15.90
N LYS A 47 -3.89 -8.49 16.85
CA LYS A 47 -4.08 -8.29 18.30
C LYS A 47 -3.80 -6.86 18.74
N PHE A 48 -2.74 -6.25 18.23
CA PHE A 48 -2.30 -4.90 18.60
C PHE A 48 -2.80 -3.84 17.63
N LYS A 49 -3.81 -4.14 16.80
CA LYS A 49 -4.40 -3.17 15.88
C LYS A 49 -5.03 -2.02 16.69
N PRO A 50 -4.57 -0.77 16.50
CA PRO A 50 -5.05 0.36 17.28
C PRO A 50 -6.46 0.78 16.87
N SER A 51 -7.18 1.36 17.83
CA SER A 51 -8.39 2.14 17.57
C SER A 51 -8.01 3.53 17.08
N LEU A 52 -8.69 4.03 16.06
CA LEU A 52 -8.47 5.37 15.51
C LEU A 52 -9.77 6.18 15.61
N ILE A 53 -9.73 7.27 16.36
CA ILE A 53 -10.82 8.25 16.44
C ILE A 53 -10.49 9.37 15.46
N ILE A 54 -11.42 9.65 14.55
CA ILE A 54 -11.33 10.77 13.61
C ILE A 54 -12.27 11.86 14.10
N ASP A 55 -11.70 12.99 14.53
CA ASP A 55 -12.48 14.14 14.95
C ASP A 55 -12.88 14.97 13.72
N ASP A 56 -12.04 15.90 13.26
CA ASP A 56 -12.34 16.80 12.12
C ASP A 56 -11.40 16.65 10.93
N ALA A 57 -11.50 15.49 10.26
CA ALA A 57 -10.60 15.12 9.18
C ALA A 57 -11.20 14.07 8.24
N CYS A 58 -10.50 13.80 7.14
CA CYS A 58 -10.77 12.64 6.29
C CYS A 58 -10.65 11.33 7.08
N HIS A 59 -11.64 10.45 6.91
CA HIS A 59 -11.58 9.08 7.38
C HIS A 59 -10.55 8.29 6.55
N PRO A 60 -10.06 7.14 7.03
CA PRO A 60 -9.15 6.34 6.24
C PRO A 60 -9.81 5.69 5.01
N TYR A 61 -9.14 5.79 3.87
CA TYR A 61 -9.52 5.19 2.59
C TYR A 61 -8.46 4.17 2.13
N PRO A 62 -8.81 3.21 1.27
CA PRO A 62 -7.83 2.34 0.64
C PRO A 62 -6.95 3.15 -0.32
N ALA A 63 -5.63 3.06 -0.15
CA ALA A 63 -4.66 3.70 -1.03
C ALA A 63 -4.42 2.92 -2.33
N VAL A 64 -4.59 1.60 -2.28
CA VAL A 64 -4.31 0.67 -3.38
C VAL A 64 -5.24 -0.54 -3.31
N ASN A 65 -5.61 -1.10 -4.46
CA ASN A 65 -6.42 -2.32 -4.56
C ASN A 65 -5.60 -3.52 -5.07
N ALA A 66 -6.24 -4.70 -5.20
CA ALA A 66 -5.58 -5.94 -5.62
C ALA A 66 -5.04 -5.93 -7.07
N ALA A 67 -5.54 -5.04 -7.93
CA ALA A 67 -5.03 -4.85 -9.29
C ALA A 67 -3.80 -3.91 -9.34
N GLY A 68 -3.39 -3.35 -8.19
CA GLY A 68 -2.32 -2.37 -8.10
C GLY A 68 -2.75 -0.95 -8.50
N GLU A 69 -4.04 -0.70 -8.70
CA GLU A 69 -4.56 0.64 -8.95
C GLU A 69 -4.51 1.46 -7.67
N THR A 70 -4.12 2.73 -7.77
CA THR A 70 -3.91 3.62 -6.62
C THR A 70 -4.93 4.73 -6.54
N SER A 71 -5.22 5.19 -5.33
CA SER A 71 -6.10 6.33 -5.08
C SER A 71 -5.55 7.59 -5.74
N GLY A 72 -6.40 8.27 -6.50
CA GLY A 72 -6.16 9.60 -7.02
C GLY A 72 -6.16 10.67 -5.93
N GLY A 73 -6.66 10.37 -4.73
CA GLY A 73 -6.87 11.33 -3.65
C GLY A 73 -7.92 12.37 -3.99
N LEU A 74 -7.98 13.42 -3.17
CA LEU A 74 -8.86 14.57 -3.36
C LEU A 74 -8.04 15.84 -3.57
N LYS A 75 -8.55 16.73 -4.41
CA LYS A 75 -8.01 18.09 -4.50
C LYS A 75 -8.36 18.83 -3.21
N GLY A 76 -7.37 19.43 -2.54
CA GLY A 76 -7.51 20.14 -1.26
C GLY A 76 -8.26 21.48 -1.34
N THR A 77 -9.25 21.61 -2.23
CA THR A 77 -10.03 22.83 -2.47
C THR A 77 -11.38 22.83 -1.74
N GLY A 78 -11.77 21.71 -1.12
CA GLY A 78 -12.97 21.62 -0.28
C GLY A 78 -12.66 21.84 1.20
N GLY A 79 -13.69 21.82 2.05
CA GLY A 79 -13.49 21.82 3.50
C GLY A 79 -12.76 20.56 4.00
N PRO A 80 -12.30 20.53 5.27
CA PRO A 80 -11.49 19.42 5.83
C PRO A 80 -12.11 18.03 5.74
N ARG A 81 -13.44 17.96 5.58
CA ARG A 81 -14.22 16.72 5.41
C ARG A 81 -14.88 16.59 4.01
N GLY A 82 -14.49 17.43 3.05
CA GLY A 82 -15.10 17.44 1.71
C GLY A 82 -14.85 16.12 0.99
N SER A 83 -15.91 15.34 0.75
CA SER A 83 -15.87 14.08 -0.01
C SER A 83 -15.00 12.95 0.57
N CYS A 84 -14.60 13.04 1.85
CA CYS A 84 -13.74 12.03 2.51
C CYS A 84 -14.27 11.56 3.88
N LYS A 85 -15.59 11.57 4.09
CA LYS A 85 -16.24 11.19 5.36
C LYS A 85 -16.36 9.67 5.60
N GLY A 86 -15.59 8.88 4.85
CA GLY A 86 -15.65 7.41 4.86
C GLY A 86 -16.02 6.85 3.49
N SER A 87 -15.30 5.82 3.05
CA SER A 87 -15.52 5.14 1.78
C SER A 87 -16.75 4.25 1.85
N GLY A 88 -17.60 4.29 0.81
CA GLY A 88 -18.72 3.36 0.65
C GLY A 88 -18.28 1.90 0.45
N LEU A 89 -17.01 1.67 0.12
CA LEU A 89 -16.42 0.33 -0.04
C LEU A 89 -15.76 -0.19 1.24
N GLY A 90 -15.69 0.62 2.29
CA GLY A 90 -15.00 0.30 3.55
C GLY A 90 -13.64 0.99 3.71
N SER A 91 -13.15 0.98 4.94
CA SER A 91 -11.89 1.60 5.34
C SER A 91 -10.69 0.64 5.20
N GLN A 92 -9.46 1.15 5.36
CA GLN A 92 -8.25 0.34 5.32
C GLN A 92 -7.20 0.85 6.33
N VAL A 93 -6.52 -0.10 6.97
CA VAL A 93 -5.26 0.11 7.70
C VAL A 93 -4.20 -0.81 7.10
N TYR A 94 -2.96 -0.34 7.06
CA TYR A 94 -1.80 -1.08 6.60
C TYR A 94 -0.87 -1.37 7.77
N GLY A 95 -0.39 -2.61 7.87
CA GLY A 95 0.51 -3.04 8.94
C GLY A 95 1.85 -3.54 8.38
N ARG A 96 2.97 -3.18 9.01
CA ARG A 96 4.28 -3.76 8.73
C ARG A 96 5.04 -3.98 10.03
N ALA A 97 5.64 -5.15 10.22
CA ALA A 97 6.37 -5.49 11.42
C ALA A 97 7.82 -5.89 11.14
N VAL A 98 8.71 -5.60 12.07
CA VAL A 98 10.13 -5.99 12.01
C VAL A 98 10.75 -5.99 13.42
N TRP A 99 11.76 -6.83 13.64
CA TRP A 99 12.66 -6.67 14.78
C TRP A 99 13.54 -5.43 14.59
N HIS A 100 13.61 -4.59 15.60
CA HIS A 100 14.50 -3.43 15.62
C HIS A 100 15.03 -3.23 17.03
N GLN A 101 16.36 -3.32 17.20
CA GLN A 101 17.03 -3.16 18.50
C GLN A 101 16.41 -4.04 19.60
N ASP A 102 16.27 -5.34 19.34
CA ASP A 102 15.67 -6.33 20.23
C ASP A 102 14.22 -6.07 20.65
N LEU A 103 13.52 -5.16 19.96
CA LEU A 103 12.10 -4.89 20.11
C LEU A 103 11.32 -5.34 18.87
N TRP A 104 10.13 -5.89 19.07
CA TRP A 104 9.20 -6.21 18.00
C TRP A 104 8.35 -4.99 17.64
N ALA A 105 8.71 -4.29 16.56
CA ALA A 105 8.04 -3.08 16.13
C ALA A 105 6.94 -3.40 15.11
N ILE A 106 5.74 -2.86 15.31
CA ILE A 106 4.62 -2.93 14.36
C ILE A 106 4.20 -1.51 14.01
N MET A 107 4.34 -1.13 12.74
CA MET A 107 3.86 0.13 12.20
C MET A 107 2.46 -0.06 11.63
N TYR A 108 1.52 0.77 12.05
CA TYR A 108 0.21 0.91 11.44
C TYR A 108 0.13 2.24 10.70
N ALA A 109 -0.38 2.21 9.47
CA ALA A 109 -0.53 3.38 8.63
C ALA A 109 -1.95 3.45 8.06
N TRP A 110 -2.47 4.67 7.95
CA TRP A 110 -3.74 4.98 7.31
C TRP A 110 -3.52 6.00 6.21
N TYR A 111 -4.16 5.78 5.07
CA TYR A 111 -4.23 6.75 3.99
C TYR A 111 -5.55 7.51 4.10
N ARG A 112 -5.50 8.83 3.96
CA ARG A 112 -6.63 9.75 4.12
C ARG A 112 -6.50 10.95 3.21
#